data_AF-A0A842RFG9-F1
#
_entry.id   AF-A0A842RFG9-F1
#
_cell.length_a   1.000
_cell.length_b   1.000
_cell.length_c   1.000
_cell.angle_alpha   90.00
_cell.angle_beta   90.00
_cell.angle_gamma   90.00
#
_symmetry.space_group_name_H-M   'P 1'
#
loop_
_entity.id
_entity.type
_entity.pdbx_description
1 polymer ?
#
loop_
_entity_poly.entity_id
_entity_poly.type
_entity_poly.pdbx_seq_one_letter_code
_entity_poly.pdbx_strand_id
1 'polypeptide(L)'
;MVKSKELMFFYTHSLLSKWGFADGNKLYSFVENITPTPDYPDWIPPEDFLVFADNLLEIVVRKFIMPKLLPRKITLIRICGHNPVRAKTLDGEPVDHYRRYKDPFPVRCIEIEKGTILQEALKLRRNPDYLQQVRKDYPDTGQEKKETKTKDES
;
A
#
# COMPACT_ATOMS: atom_id res chain seq x y z
N MET A 1 23.19 18.70 7.56
CA MET A 1 22.10 18.92 6.58
C MET A 1 21.02 17.88 6.83
N VAL A 2 19.81 18.29 7.17
CA VAL A 2 18.66 17.37 7.21
C VAL A 2 18.32 17.07 5.75
N LYS A 3 18.58 15.84 5.27
CA LYS A 3 18.10 15.41 3.94
C LYS A 3 16.60 15.65 3.94
N SER A 4 16.09 16.48 3.02
CA SER A 4 14.66 16.69 2.87
C SER A 4 14.00 15.33 2.69
N LYS A 5 13.03 15.00 3.55
CA LYS A 5 12.26 13.77 3.40
C LYS A 5 11.49 13.84 2.09
N GLU A 6 11.93 13.08 1.08
CA GLU A 6 11.17 12.99 -0.15
C GLU A 6 9.90 12.17 0.11
N LEU A 7 8.74 12.76 -0.19
CA LEU A 7 7.43 12.15 0.04
C LEU A 7 6.86 11.61 -1.28
N MET A 8 6.02 10.59 -1.15
CA MET A 8 5.13 10.10 -2.18
C MET A 8 3.68 10.21 -1.68
N PHE A 9 2.80 10.71 -2.55
CA PHE A 9 1.40 10.99 -2.24
C PHE A 9 0.51 9.92 -2.85
N PHE A 10 -0.31 9.27 -2.03
CA PHE A 10 -1.29 8.27 -2.43
C PHE A 10 -2.69 8.81 -2.22
N TYR A 11 -3.45 9.01 -3.31
CA TYR A 11 -4.81 9.49 -3.21
C TYR A 11 -5.77 8.32 -2.98
N THR A 12 -6.57 8.43 -1.93
CA THR A 12 -7.43 7.32 -1.47
C THR A 12 -8.57 7.04 -2.44
N HIS A 13 -9.09 8.04 -3.15
CA HIS A 13 -10.06 7.84 -4.24
C HIS A 13 -9.53 6.89 -5.34
N SER A 14 -8.20 6.78 -5.52
CA SER A 14 -7.59 5.84 -6.47
C SER A 14 -7.83 4.37 -6.08
N LEU A 15 -8.06 4.05 -4.80
CA LEU A 15 -8.45 2.71 -4.36
C LEU A 15 -9.83 2.29 -4.85
N LEU A 16 -10.68 3.26 -5.16
CA LEU A 16 -12.03 3.01 -5.60
C LEU A 16 -12.01 2.64 -7.08
N SER A 17 -11.21 3.36 -7.88
CA SER A 17 -11.14 3.31 -9.34
C SER A 17 -11.31 1.91 -9.92
N LYS A 18 -12.10 1.78 -11.00
CA LYS A 18 -12.21 0.53 -11.80
C LYS A 18 -10.89 0.07 -12.45
N TRP A 19 -9.83 0.85 -12.30
CA TRP A 19 -8.51 0.46 -12.76
C TRP A 19 -7.55 0.24 -11.60
N GLY A 20 -7.99 0.33 -10.34
CA GLY A 20 -7.13 0.34 -9.16
C GLY A 20 -6.35 1.64 -9.03
N PHE A 21 -5.28 1.62 -8.25
CA PHE A 21 -4.44 2.78 -7.97
C PHE A 21 -3.84 3.37 -9.26
N ALA A 22 -4.42 4.43 -9.84
CA ALA A 22 -3.80 5.10 -11.00
C ALA A 22 -2.38 5.62 -10.68
N ASP A 23 -2.08 5.84 -9.39
CA ASP A 23 -0.74 6.16 -8.87
C ASP A 23 0.22 4.95 -8.79
N GLY A 24 -0.21 3.73 -9.13
CA GLY A 24 0.66 2.56 -9.26
C GLY A 24 1.83 2.84 -10.20
N ASN A 25 1.57 3.55 -11.30
CA ASN A 25 2.60 4.01 -12.22
C ASN A 25 3.66 4.89 -11.54
N LYS A 26 3.31 5.71 -10.53
CA LYS A 26 4.29 6.54 -9.80
C LYS A 26 5.18 5.69 -8.90
N LEU A 27 4.62 4.68 -8.25
CA LEU A 27 5.40 3.71 -7.48
C LEU A 27 6.32 2.92 -8.42
N TYR A 28 5.82 2.53 -9.60
CA TYR A 28 6.59 1.75 -10.57
C TYR A 28 7.74 2.60 -11.09
N SER A 29 7.46 3.80 -11.60
CA SER A 29 8.50 4.73 -12.03
C SER A 29 9.49 5.07 -10.92
N PHE A 30 9.04 5.23 -9.67
CA PHE A 30 9.97 5.44 -8.56
C PHE A 30 10.94 4.26 -8.40
N VAL A 31 10.42 3.03 -8.34
CA VAL A 31 11.22 1.83 -8.06
C VAL A 31 12.14 1.47 -9.23
N GLU A 32 11.66 1.65 -10.45
CA GLU A 32 12.43 1.47 -11.69
C GLU A 32 13.62 2.43 -11.76
N ASN A 33 13.43 3.68 -11.32
CA ASN A 33 14.42 4.74 -11.41
C ASN A 33 15.20 4.97 -10.10
N ILE A 34 15.15 4.05 -9.13
CA ILE A 34 16.00 4.14 -7.94
C ILE A 34 17.47 4.10 -8.40
N THR A 35 18.16 5.21 -8.19
CA THR A 35 19.61 5.28 -8.40
C THR A 35 20.30 4.66 -7.19
N PRO A 36 21.31 3.79 -7.37
CA PRO A 36 22.09 3.26 -6.26
C PRO A 36 22.67 4.36 -5.37
N THR A 37 22.62 4.15 -4.05
CA THR A 37 23.23 5.04 -3.05
C THR A 37 24.00 4.21 -2.02
N PRO A 38 24.78 4.80 -1.10
CA PRO A 38 25.48 4.02 -0.07
C PRO A 38 24.56 3.13 0.79
N ASP A 39 23.29 3.52 0.94
CA ASP A 39 22.31 2.75 1.71
C ASP A 39 21.73 1.55 0.92
N TYR A 40 21.92 1.54 -0.40
CA TYR A 40 21.45 0.52 -1.36
C TYR A 40 22.33 0.52 -2.62
N PRO A 41 23.60 0.08 -2.49
CA PRO A 41 24.61 0.25 -3.54
C PRO A 41 24.37 -0.64 -4.78
N ASP A 42 23.58 -1.70 -4.63
CA ASP A 42 23.33 -2.70 -5.67
C ASP A 42 21.83 -2.76 -6.06
N TRP A 43 21.14 -1.61 -6.02
CA TRP A 43 19.76 -1.59 -6.51
C TRP A 43 19.74 -1.82 -8.02
N ILE A 44 19.13 -2.92 -8.42
CA ILE A 44 18.83 -3.29 -9.80
C ILE A 44 17.36 -3.76 -9.76
N PRO A 45 16.47 -3.18 -10.58
CA PRO A 45 15.11 -3.70 -10.71
C PRO A 45 15.14 -5.21 -11.02
N PRO A 46 14.33 -6.04 -10.33
CA PRO A 46 14.32 -7.49 -10.58
C PRO A 46 13.78 -7.79 -11.99
N GLU A 47 14.15 -8.95 -12.55
CA GLU A 47 13.70 -9.39 -13.88
C GLU A 47 12.17 -9.40 -14.00
N ASP A 48 11.47 -9.89 -12.97
CA ASP A 48 10.00 -9.84 -12.86
C ASP A 48 9.50 -8.51 -12.25
N PHE A 49 9.98 -7.38 -12.79
CA PHE A 49 9.75 -6.04 -12.22
C PHE A 49 8.27 -5.73 -11.97
N LEU A 50 7.39 -6.06 -12.91
CA LEU A 50 5.95 -5.78 -12.77
C LEU A 50 5.32 -6.54 -11.59
N VAL A 51 5.67 -7.82 -11.44
CA VAL A 51 5.19 -8.64 -10.31
C VAL A 51 5.73 -8.11 -8.99
N PHE A 52 7.00 -7.71 -8.98
CA PHE A 52 7.61 -7.09 -7.81
C PHE A 52 6.92 -5.78 -7.42
N ALA A 53 6.66 -4.91 -8.39
CA ALA A 53 6.05 -3.61 -8.16
C ALA A 53 4.58 -3.73 -7.71
N ASP A 54 3.85 -4.69 -8.27
CA ASP A 54 2.51 -5.10 -7.83
C ASP A 54 2.50 -5.52 -6.34
N ASN A 55 3.42 -6.41 -5.98
CA ASN A 55 3.55 -6.91 -4.61
C ASN A 55 3.93 -5.78 -3.63
N LEU A 56 4.80 -4.86 -4.06
CA LEU A 56 5.17 -3.70 -3.27
C LEU A 56 3.99 -2.75 -3.08
N LEU A 57 3.18 -2.50 -4.13
CA LEU A 57 1.97 -1.69 -4.01
C LEU A 57 1.02 -2.30 -2.98
N GLU A 58 0.83 -3.62 -3.00
CA GLU A 58 -0.01 -4.31 -2.02
C GLU A 58 0.50 -4.10 -0.58
N ILE A 59 1.81 -4.20 -0.36
CA ILE A 59 2.43 -3.94 0.94
C ILE A 59 2.18 -2.50 1.38
N VAL A 60 2.40 -1.53 0.49
CA VAL A 60 2.20 -0.11 0.77
C VAL A 60 0.75 0.16 1.17
N VAL A 61 -0.21 -0.40 0.42
CA VAL A 61 -1.63 -0.24 0.70
C VAL A 61 -1.99 -0.84 2.05
N ARG A 62 -1.60 -2.09 2.32
CA ARG A 62 -1.91 -2.79 3.57
C ARG A 62 -1.32 -2.12 4.81
N LYS A 63 -0.05 -1.70 4.74
CA LYS A 63 0.68 -1.22 5.92
C LYS A 63 0.46 0.25 6.24
N PHE A 64 0.31 1.09 5.22
CA PHE A 64 0.34 2.55 5.43
C PHE A 64 -0.95 3.25 5.04
N ILE A 65 -1.71 2.69 4.11
CA ILE A 65 -2.93 3.31 3.59
C ILE A 65 -4.14 2.80 4.37
N MET A 66 -4.39 1.49 4.34
CA MET A 66 -5.50 0.81 5.02
C MET A 66 -5.72 1.26 6.47
N PRO A 67 -4.70 1.34 7.35
CA PRO A 67 -4.92 1.73 8.75
C PRO A 67 -5.47 3.15 8.91
N LYS A 68 -5.26 4.03 7.92
CA LYS A 68 -5.75 5.41 7.93
C LYS A 68 -7.16 5.55 7.34
N LEU A 69 -7.74 4.47 6.81
CA LEU A 69 -9.10 4.43 6.26
C LEU A 69 -10.13 3.93 7.28
N LEU A 70 -9.67 3.47 8.46
CA LEU A 70 -10.52 3.08 9.57
C LEU A 70 -11.36 4.28 10.09
N PRO A 71 -12.57 4.03 10.63
CA PRO A 71 -13.17 2.74 10.99
C PRO A 71 -13.98 2.07 9.86
N ARG A 72 -13.83 2.49 8.59
CA ARG A 72 -14.59 1.90 7.49
C ARG A 72 -14.26 0.42 7.34
N LYS A 73 -15.30 -0.42 7.27
CA LYS A 73 -15.18 -1.83 6.90
C LYS A 73 -14.87 -1.92 5.40
N ILE A 74 -13.60 -2.02 5.08
CA ILE A 74 -13.12 -2.15 3.70
C ILE A 74 -12.46 -3.50 3.51
N THR A 75 -12.60 -4.05 2.30
CA THR A 75 -11.88 -5.25 1.87
C THR A 75 -11.03 -4.91 0.67
N LEU A 76 -9.76 -5.32 0.70
CA LEU A 76 -8.91 -5.24 -0.47
C LEU A 76 -9.25 -6.37 -1.45
N ILE A 77 -9.35 -6.02 -2.73
CA ILE A 77 -9.58 -6.98 -3.81
C ILE A 77 -8.44 -6.88 -4.80
N ARG A 78 -7.92 -8.04 -5.21
CA ARG A 78 -6.95 -8.16 -6.29
C ARG A 78 -7.65 -8.18 -7.65
N ILE A 79 -7.24 -7.33 -8.60
CA ILE A 79 -7.91 -7.21 -9.91
C ILE A 79 -7.03 -7.55 -11.11
N CYS A 80 -5.94 -6.81 -11.35
CA CYS A 80 -5.07 -7.03 -12.52
C CYS A 80 -3.60 -6.69 -12.23
N GLY A 81 -2.71 -7.21 -13.09
CA GLY A 81 -1.25 -7.15 -12.92
C GLY A 81 -0.56 -5.80 -13.12
N HIS A 82 -1.32 -4.70 -13.20
CA HIS A 82 -0.76 -3.35 -13.30
C HIS A 82 -1.30 -2.40 -12.24
N ASN A 83 -2.31 -2.83 -11.47
CA ASN A 83 -2.97 -2.07 -10.40
C ASN A 83 -3.71 -3.07 -9.50
N PRO A 84 -2.96 -3.92 -8.79
CA PRO A 84 -3.52 -5.11 -8.16
C PRO A 84 -4.59 -4.76 -7.15
N VAL A 85 -4.49 -3.65 -6.42
CA VAL A 85 -5.31 -3.42 -5.23
C VAL A 85 -6.42 -2.39 -5.46
N ARG A 86 -7.65 -2.79 -5.16
CA ARG A 86 -8.79 -1.89 -4.89
C ARG A 86 -9.35 -2.11 -3.50
N ALA A 87 -10.09 -1.13 -3.00
CA ALA A 87 -10.94 -1.29 -1.84
C ALA A 87 -12.41 -1.44 -2.25
N LYS A 88 -13.11 -2.39 -1.64
CA LYS A 88 -14.57 -2.50 -1.66
C LYS A 88 -15.11 -2.12 -0.28
N THR A 89 -16.05 -1.19 -0.24
CA THR A 89 -16.82 -0.80 0.95
C THR A 89 -17.78 -1.94 1.33
N LEU A 90 -17.74 -2.41 2.57
CA LEU A 90 -18.64 -3.46 3.09
C LEU A 90 -19.93 -2.90 3.73
N ASP A 91 -20.03 -1.58 3.85
CA ASP A 91 -21.14 -0.82 4.42
C ASP A 91 -22.24 -0.47 3.40
N GLY A 92 -22.22 -1.08 2.21
CA GLY A 92 -23.39 -1.19 1.34
C GLY A 92 -23.59 -0.07 0.31
N GLU A 93 -22.80 1.00 0.33
CA GLU A 93 -22.86 2.02 -0.72
C GLU A 93 -21.95 1.63 -1.89
N PRO A 94 -22.49 1.33 -3.08
CA PRO A 94 -21.69 1.04 -4.27
C PRO A 94 -20.92 2.30 -4.67
N VAL A 95 -19.59 2.19 -4.68
CA VAL A 95 -18.75 3.27 -5.19
C VAL A 95 -18.82 3.28 -6.71
N ASP A 96 -19.73 4.06 -7.25
CA ASP A 96 -19.89 4.28 -8.69
C ASP A 96 -18.98 5.43 -9.16
N HIS A 97 -17.97 5.11 -9.97
CA HIS A 97 -17.02 6.10 -10.53
C HIS A 97 -17.66 7.17 -11.42
N TYR A 98 -18.87 6.95 -11.92
CA TYR A 98 -19.57 7.89 -12.79
C TYR A 98 -20.44 8.87 -12.01
N ARG A 99 -20.76 8.54 -10.75
CA ARG A 99 -21.50 9.41 -9.84
C ARG A 99 -20.50 10.11 -8.93
N ARG A 100 -20.41 11.44 -9.03
CA ARG A 100 -19.56 12.34 -8.21
C ARG A 100 -19.78 12.24 -6.68
N TYR A 101 -20.53 11.25 -6.20
CA TYR A 101 -20.99 11.18 -4.84
C TYR A 101 -19.91 10.60 -3.94
N LYS A 102 -19.38 11.51 -3.10
CA LYS A 102 -18.69 11.30 -1.82
C LYS A 102 -17.71 10.12 -1.79
N ASP A 103 -16.42 10.46 -1.93
CA ASP A 103 -15.32 9.62 -1.46
C ASP A 103 -15.65 9.09 -0.04
N PRO A 104 -15.80 7.77 0.16
CA PRO A 104 -16.19 7.19 1.44
C PRO A 104 -15.06 7.26 2.48
N PHE A 105 -13.85 7.62 2.05
CA PHE A 105 -12.68 7.69 2.92
C PHE A 105 -12.60 9.02 3.66
N PRO A 106 -12.35 9.01 4.98
CA PRO A 106 -12.19 10.23 5.78
C PRO A 106 -10.93 11.02 5.40
N VAL A 107 -9.93 10.33 4.83
CA VAL A 107 -8.66 10.90 4.39
C VAL A 107 -8.61 10.84 2.87
N ARG A 108 -8.25 11.95 2.21
CA ARG A 108 -8.16 12.05 0.74
C ARG A 108 -6.79 11.70 0.17
N CYS A 109 -5.75 11.92 0.96
CA CYS A 109 -4.36 11.77 0.53
C CYS A 109 -3.52 11.29 1.71
N ILE A 110 -2.66 10.31 1.44
CA ILE A 110 -1.74 9.73 2.41
C ILE A 110 -0.32 9.95 1.92
N GLU A 111 0.46 10.61 2.76
CA GLU A 111 1.87 10.88 2.53
C GLU A 111 2.70 9.76 3.14
N ILE A 112 3.65 9.25 2.36
CA ILE A 112 4.61 8.22 2.77
C ILE A 112 6.00 8.66 2.33
N GLU A 113 6.97 8.58 3.23
CA GLU A 113 8.37 8.85 2.88
C GLU A 113 8.88 7.81 1.87
N LYS A 114 9.52 8.27 0.79
CA LYS A 114 10.12 7.38 -0.22
C LYS A 114 11.13 6.42 0.39
N GLY A 115 11.86 6.86 1.42
CA GLY A 115 12.76 6.00 2.20
C GLY A 115 12.03 4.83 2.86
N THR A 116 10.82 5.05 3.40
CA THR A 116 9.99 3.97 3.95
C THR A 116 9.58 2.98 2.87
N ILE A 117 9.10 3.46 1.72
CA ILE A 117 8.71 2.61 0.58
C ILE A 117 9.91 1.76 0.13
N LEU A 118 11.09 2.37 0.05
CA LEU A 118 12.32 1.67 -0.33
C LEU A 118 12.73 0.58 0.67
N GLN A 119 12.60 0.83 1.97
CA GLN A 119 12.85 -0.20 2.98
C GLN A 119 11.93 -1.40 2.82
N GLU A 120 10.67 -1.17 2.43
CA GLU A 120 9.72 -2.25 2.15
C GLU A 120 10.07 -3.00 0.85
N ALA A 121 10.52 -2.28 -0.19
CA ALA A 121 11.02 -2.86 -1.43
C ALA A 121 12.24 -3.77 -1.19
N LEU A 122 13.18 -3.33 -0.34
CA LEU A 122 14.35 -4.12 0.03
C LEU A 122 13.98 -5.38 0.83
N LYS A 123 13.02 -5.29 1.75
CA LYS A 123 12.50 -6.46 2.49
C LYS A 123 11.84 -7.46 1.54
N LEU A 124 11.00 -6.97 0.63
CA LEU A 124 10.34 -7.80 -0.38
C LEU A 124 11.37 -8.50 -1.28
N ARG A 125 12.42 -7.78 -1.72
CA ARG A 125 13.48 -8.35 -2.56
C ARG A 125 14.28 -9.43 -1.84
N ARG A 126 14.55 -9.27 -0.54
CA ARG A 126 15.36 -10.19 0.26
C ARG A 126 14.59 -11.42 0.76
N ASN A 127 13.27 -11.34 0.83
CA ASN A 127 12.43 -12.39 1.37
C ASN A 127 11.17 -12.60 0.49
N PRO A 128 11.13 -13.67 -0.33
CA PRO A 128 9.98 -13.99 -1.17
C PRO A 128 8.66 -14.17 -0.38
N ASP A 129 8.73 -14.60 0.89
CA ASP A 129 7.56 -14.79 1.75
C ASP A 129 7.09 -13.51 2.43
N TYR A 130 7.79 -12.38 2.23
CA TYR A 130 7.50 -11.13 2.92
C TYR A 130 6.07 -10.66 2.70
N LEU A 131 5.55 -10.77 1.48
CA LEU A 131 4.17 -10.40 1.17
C LEU A 131 3.16 -11.27 1.95
N GLN A 132 3.42 -12.57 2.09
CA GLN A 132 2.54 -13.46 2.85
C GLN A 132 2.54 -13.12 4.34
N GLN A 133 3.69 -12.72 4.89
CA GLN A 133 3.78 -12.21 6.25
C GLN A 133 2.96 -10.92 6.40
N VAL A 134 3.10 -9.97 5.47
CA VAL A 134 2.31 -8.72 5.49
C VAL A 134 0.81 -8.98 5.39
N ARG A 135 0.36 -9.94 4.57
CA ARG A 135 -1.06 -10.34 4.49
C ARG A 135 -1.60 -10.88 5.82
N LYS A 136 -0.79 -11.59 6.60
CA LYS A 136 -1.16 -12.07 7.93
C LYS A 136 -1.23 -10.93 8.95
N ASP A 137 -0.24 -10.04 8.94
CA ASP A 137 -0.12 -8.95 9.91
C ASP A 137 -1.11 -7.79 9.62
N TYR A 138 -1.48 -7.61 8.36
CA TYR A 138 -2.34 -6.56 7.83
C TYR A 138 -3.39 -7.18 6.88
N PRO A 139 -4.41 -7.86 7.44
CA PRO A 139 -5.42 -8.58 6.66
C PRO A 139 -6.26 -7.64 5.77
N ASP A 140 -6.97 -8.24 4.81
CA ASP A 140 -7.79 -7.49 3.85
C ASP A 140 -8.91 -6.70 4.49
N THR A 141 -9.39 -7.15 5.64
CA THR A 141 -10.39 -6.46 6.43
C THR A 141 -9.68 -5.42 7.29
N GLY A 142 -10.09 -4.15 7.17
CA GLY A 142 -9.77 -3.15 8.17
C GLY A 142 -10.41 -3.52 9.50
N GLN A 143 -9.85 -4.50 10.20
CA GLN A 143 -10.21 -4.82 11.58
C GLN A 143 -9.32 -3.98 12.48
N GLU A 144 -9.95 -3.33 13.46
CA GLU A 144 -9.23 -2.84 14.63
C GLU A 144 -8.36 -3.99 15.14
N LYS A 145 -7.05 -3.75 15.30
CA LYS A 145 -6.24 -4.67 16.09
C LYS A 145 -6.97 -4.82 17.42
N LYS A 146 -7.49 -6.02 17.70
CA LYS A 146 -7.80 -6.36 19.09
C LYS A 146 -6.48 -6.24 19.81
N GLU A 147 -6.32 -5.21 20.64
CA GLU A 147 -5.25 -5.19 21.62
C GLU A 147 -5.33 -6.52 22.37
N THR A 148 -4.34 -7.38 22.14
CA THR A 148 -4.06 -8.48 23.03
C THR A 148 -3.67 -7.82 24.35
N LYS A 149 -4.66 -7.61 25.23
CA LYS A 149 -4.41 -7.49 26.65
C LYS A 149 -3.71 -8.77 27.05
N THR A 150 -2.39 -8.71 27.21
CA THR A 150 -1.66 -9.61 28.08
C THR A 150 -2.34 -9.46 29.44
N LYS A 151 -3.18 -10.43 29.79
CA LYS A 151 -3.56 -10.61 31.19
C LYS A 151 -2.29 -11.04 31.90
N ASP A 152 -1.86 -10.20 32.84
CA ASP A 152 -1.07 -10.64 33.98
C ASP A 152 -1.74 -11.89 34.57
N GLU A 153 -0.96 -12.96 34.68
CA GLU A 153 -1.20 -13.98 35.69
C GLU A 153 -0.02 -13.92 36.65
N SER A 154 -0.32 -13.25 37.77
CA SER A 154 0.12 -13.43 39.16
C SER A 154 1.29 -14.36 39.47
#